data_AF-A0A8S9QIK2-F1
#
_entry.id   AF-A0A8S9QIK2-F1
#
_cell.length_a   1.000
_cell.length_b   1.000
_cell.length_c   1.000
_cell.angle_alpha   90.00
_cell.angle_beta   90.00
_cell.angle_gamma   90.00
#
_symmetry.space_group_name_H-M   'P 1'
#
loop_
_entity.id
_entity.type
_entity.pdbx_description
1 polymer ?
#
loop_
_entity_poly.entity_id
_entity_poly.type
_entity_poly.pdbx_seq_one_letter_code
_entity_poly.pdbx_strand_id
1 'polypeptide(L)'
;MLQVSGWLGELKTTISDGLDHLKILLETIGDKFEQWNLKIRKEKAIYHTLNMLSLDVTNKCLVGEGWSPLFASPEVSGWLGELKTTISDGLDHLKILLETIGDKFEQWNLKIRKEKAIYHTLNMLSLDVTNKCLVGEGWSPLFASPEIQEALQQAAVDSNSQVGSIFQVLRTKDMPPTFFRTNKFTTAFQEIVDAYGVAKYQEANPTVFTIVTFPFMFAVMFGDWGHGICLLLATMYLILREKKLSSQSGISKITHGLV
;
A
#
# COMPACT_ATOMS: atom_id res chain seq x y z
N MET A 1 1.58 11.33 21.63
CA MET A 1 1.45 12.57 20.84
C MET A 1 2.80 13.09 20.34
N LEU A 2 3.81 13.28 21.22
CA LEU A 2 5.12 13.85 20.87
C LEU A 2 6.03 12.99 19.96
N GLN A 3 5.97 11.65 20.07
CA GLN A 3 6.78 10.79 19.20
C GLN A 3 6.24 10.73 17.76
N VAL A 4 4.93 10.52 17.56
CA VAL A 4 4.35 10.43 16.21
C VAL A 4 4.45 11.76 15.45
N SER A 5 4.31 12.90 16.15
CA SER A 5 4.55 14.23 15.56
C SER A 5 6.02 14.47 15.21
N GLY A 6 6.95 13.94 16.01
CA GLY A 6 8.39 14.01 15.73
C GLY A 6 8.77 13.22 14.48
N TRP A 7 8.26 11.99 14.35
CA TRP A 7 8.51 11.14 13.17
C TRP A 7 7.85 11.68 11.89
N LEU A 8 6.63 12.23 11.99
CA LEU A 8 5.99 12.93 10.87
C LEU A 8 6.72 14.23 10.50
N GLY A 9 7.33 14.90 11.48
CA GLY A 9 8.19 16.06 11.28
C GLY A 9 9.46 15.69 10.52
N GLU A 10 10.19 14.69 11.00
CA GLU A 10 11.40 14.17 10.34
C GLU A 10 11.10 13.68 8.92
N LEU A 11 10.02 12.92 8.74
CA LEU A 11 9.63 12.41 7.42
C LEU A 11 9.21 13.55 6.46
N LYS A 12 8.56 14.61 6.96
CA LYS A 12 8.29 15.82 6.16
C LYS A 12 9.56 16.56 5.79
N THR A 13 10.50 16.71 6.71
CA THR A 13 11.76 17.41 6.45
C THR A 13 12.61 16.65 5.44
N THR A 14 12.73 15.32 5.57
CA THR A 14 13.51 14.51 4.62
C THR A 14 12.89 14.49 3.22
N ILE A 15 11.56 14.49 3.12
CA ILE A 15 10.86 14.60 1.83
C ILE A 15 11.03 16.00 1.23
N SER A 16 10.95 17.06 2.04
CA SER A 16 11.15 18.44 1.60
C SER A 16 12.58 18.65 1.08
N ASP A 17 13.58 18.23 1.85
CA ASP A 17 14.99 18.36 1.48
C ASP A 17 15.31 17.58 0.20
N GLY A 18 14.72 16.38 0.04
CA GLY A 18 14.83 15.59 -1.18
C GLY A 18 14.17 16.24 -2.40
N LEU A 19 13.00 16.88 -2.22
CA LEU A 19 12.32 17.64 -3.27
C LEU A 19 13.10 18.89 -3.68
N ASP A 20 13.70 19.60 -2.72
CA ASP A 20 14.52 20.78 -3.00
C ASP A 20 15.82 20.40 -3.74
N HIS A 21 16.45 19.28 -3.36
CA HIS A 21 17.60 18.76 -4.11
C HIS A 21 17.26 18.39 -5.56
N LEU A 22 16.10 17.77 -5.79
CA LEU A 22 15.62 17.48 -7.14
C LEU A 22 15.30 18.74 -7.94
N LYS A 23 14.78 19.78 -7.29
CA LYS A 23 14.44 21.05 -7.92
C LYS A 23 15.68 21.83 -8.37
N ILE A 24 16.71 21.88 -7.52
CA ILE A 24 18.01 22.48 -7.85
C ILE A 24 18.68 21.74 -9.00
N LEU A 25 18.62 20.40 -9.00
CA LEU A 25 19.14 19.59 -10.12
C LEU A 25 18.39 19.87 -11.42
N LEU A 26 17.06 19.98 -11.36
CA LEU A 26 16.24 20.31 -12.54
C LEU A 26 16.51 21.72 -13.07
N GLU A 27 16.67 22.72 -12.21
CA GLU A 27 17.05 24.08 -12.61
C GLU A 27 18.46 24.12 -13.22
N THR A 28 19.42 23.43 -12.62
CA THR A 28 20.80 23.35 -13.14
C THR A 28 20.86 22.66 -14.50
N ILE A 29 20.05 21.61 -14.70
CA ILE A 29 19.92 20.92 -15.99
C ILE A 29 19.21 21.82 -17.01
N GLY A 30 18.17 22.55 -16.59
CA GLY A 30 17.45 23.51 -17.41
C GLY A 30 18.35 24.62 -17.95
N ASP A 31 19.16 25.24 -17.08
CA ASP A 31 20.11 26.30 -17.46
C ASP A 31 21.19 25.78 -18.41
N LYS A 32 21.74 24.59 -18.15
CA LYS A 32 22.70 23.95 -19.06
C LYS A 32 22.07 23.62 -20.42
N PHE A 33 20.79 23.21 -20.44
CA PHE A 33 20.06 22.91 -21.68
C PHE A 33 19.74 24.16 -22.50
N GLU A 34 19.34 25.26 -21.85
CA GLU A 34 19.15 26.58 -22.47
C GLU A 34 20.45 27.09 -23.11
N GLN A 35 21.57 27.03 -22.38
CA GLN A 35 22.89 27.42 -22.92
C GLN A 35 23.30 26.57 -24.12
N TRP A 36 23.06 25.26 -24.05
CA TRP A 36 23.34 24.34 -25.15
C TRP A 36 22.47 24.64 -26.38
N ASN A 37 21.17 24.91 -26.20
CA ASN A 37 20.26 25.27 -27.29
C ASN A 37 20.63 26.60 -27.96
N LEU A 38 21.07 27.59 -27.18
CA LEU A 38 21.58 28.86 -27.69
C LEU A 38 22.85 28.67 -28.52
N LYS A 39 23.74 27.76 -28.10
CA LYS A 39 24.95 27.41 -28.85
C LYS A 39 24.61 26.74 -30.18
N ILE A 40 23.66 25.79 -30.18
CA ILE A 40 23.18 25.13 -31.39
C ILE A 40 22.48 26.10 -32.35
N ARG A 41 21.66 27.03 -31.85
CA ARG A 41 21.00 28.03 -32.72
C ARG A 41 22.02 28.94 -33.41
N LYS A 42 23.10 29.34 -32.71
CA LYS A 42 24.19 30.11 -33.31
C LYS A 42 24.95 29.29 -34.36
N GLU A 43 25.26 28.03 -34.09
CA GLU A 43 25.90 27.13 -35.08
C GLU A 43 25.01 26.91 -36.31
N LYS A 44 23.71 26.69 -36.13
CA LYS A 44 22.76 26.48 -37.25
C LYS A 44 22.63 27.72 -38.15
N ALA A 45 22.74 28.93 -37.57
CA ALA A 45 22.79 30.17 -38.34
C ALA A 45 24.07 30.30 -39.18
N ILE A 46 25.21 29.84 -38.64
CA ILE A 46 26.50 29.80 -39.33
C ILE A 46 26.50 28.75 -40.46
N TYR A 47 25.89 27.59 -40.25
CA TYR A 47 25.73 26.59 -41.32
C TYR A 47 24.83 27.09 -42.45
N HIS A 48 23.76 27.86 -42.15
CA HIS A 48 22.88 28.42 -43.18
C HIS A 48 23.59 29.48 -44.04
N THR A 49 24.52 30.26 -43.49
CA THR A 49 25.33 31.22 -44.26
C THR A 49 26.48 30.55 -45.00
N LEU A 50 27.06 29.48 -44.46
CA LEU A 50 28.13 28.71 -45.11
C LEU A 50 27.64 27.78 -46.23
N ASN A 51 26.35 27.38 -46.22
CA ASN A 51 25.73 26.59 -47.29
C ASN A 51 25.56 27.39 -48.61
N MET A 52 25.91 28.68 -48.63
CA MET A 52 26.05 29.50 -49.85
C MET A 52 27.44 29.41 -50.51
N LEU A 53 28.42 28.73 -49.89
CA LEU A 53 29.80 28.61 -50.39
C LEU A 53 30.20 27.13 -50.52
N SER A 54 31.08 26.81 -51.49
CA SER A 54 31.44 25.42 -51.78
C SER A 54 32.14 24.75 -50.58
N LEU A 55 31.81 23.46 -50.35
CA LEU A 55 32.22 22.63 -49.20
C LEU A 55 33.73 22.67 -48.87
N ASP A 56 34.59 22.91 -49.85
CA ASP A 56 36.06 22.88 -49.67
C ASP A 56 36.62 24.19 -49.09
N VAL A 57 35.99 25.33 -49.38
CA VAL A 57 36.38 26.64 -48.82
C VAL A 57 35.90 26.76 -47.38
N THR A 58 34.68 26.27 -47.13
CA THR A 58 34.04 26.22 -45.82
C THR A 58 34.88 25.43 -44.81
N ASN A 59 35.40 24.26 -45.19
CA ASN A 59 36.25 23.44 -44.32
C ASN A 59 37.62 24.07 -44.03
N LYS A 60 38.23 24.77 -44.99
CA LYS A 60 39.52 25.45 -44.78
C LYS A 60 39.40 26.69 -43.89
N CYS A 61 38.33 27.46 -44.01
CA CYS A 61 38.09 28.62 -43.13
C CYS A 61 37.74 28.18 -41.70
N LEU A 62 36.97 27.11 -41.52
CA LEU A 62 36.63 26.57 -40.20
C LEU A 62 37.87 26.07 -39.43
N VAL A 63 38.80 25.41 -40.11
CA VAL A 63 40.08 24.98 -39.50
C VAL A 63 40.99 26.16 -39.19
N GLY A 64 40.95 27.23 -39.99
CA GLY A 64 41.70 28.48 -39.75
C GLY A 64 41.21 29.29 -38.55
N GLU A 65 39.93 29.19 -38.21
CA GLU A 65 39.29 29.80 -37.02
C GLU A 65 39.28 28.87 -35.79
N GLY A 66 39.96 27.71 -35.86
CA GLY A 66 40.14 26.78 -34.74
C GLY A 66 39.08 25.68 -34.59
N TRP A 67 38.17 25.51 -35.54
CA TRP A 67 37.14 24.46 -35.53
C TRP A 67 37.66 23.18 -36.21
N SER A 68 37.68 22.07 -35.47
CA SER A 68 37.98 20.74 -36.00
C SER A 68 36.69 19.97 -36.36
N PRO A 69 36.69 19.15 -37.43
CA PRO A 69 35.52 18.35 -37.82
C PRO A 69 35.18 17.34 -36.72
N LEU A 70 33.89 17.00 -36.56
CA LEU A 70 33.21 16.15 -35.55
C LEU A 70 33.92 14.85 -35.08
N PHE A 71 35.17 14.96 -34.64
CA PHE A 71 35.82 14.03 -33.74
C PHE A 71 35.63 14.65 -32.37
N ALA A 72 34.79 14.02 -31.55
CA ALA A 72 34.53 14.46 -30.18
C ALA A 72 35.87 14.82 -29.52
N SER A 73 36.06 16.09 -29.14
CA SER A 73 37.31 16.49 -28.50
C SER A 73 37.49 15.64 -27.22
N PRO A 74 38.73 15.26 -26.87
CA PRO A 74 39.00 14.45 -25.67
C PRO A 74 38.34 15.03 -24.42
N GLU A 75 38.27 16.36 -24.37
CA GLU A 75 37.61 17.13 -23.33
C GLU A 75 36.09 16.82 -23.27
N VAL A 76 35.34 16.94 -24.37
CA VAL A 76 33.90 16.63 -24.41
C VAL A 76 33.64 15.17 -24.06
N SER A 77 34.51 14.24 -24.46
CA SER A 77 34.40 12.83 -24.07
C SER A 77 34.66 12.60 -22.57
N GLY A 78 35.53 13.40 -21.95
CA GLY A 78 35.77 13.41 -20.51
C GLY A 78 34.55 13.88 -19.73
N TRP A 79 33.97 15.02 -20.12
CA TRP A 79 32.72 15.54 -19.53
C TRP A 79 31.54 14.56 -19.67
N LEU A 80 31.42 13.88 -20.81
CA LEU A 80 30.41 12.84 -21.02
C LEU A 80 30.65 11.61 -20.13
N GLY A 81 31.91 11.26 -19.89
CA GLY A 81 32.31 10.22 -18.95
C GLY A 81 31.92 10.57 -17.52
N GLU A 82 32.28 11.75 -17.04
CA GLU A 82 31.94 12.24 -15.69
C GLU A 82 30.43 12.36 -15.46
N LEU A 83 29.69 12.82 -16.47
CA LEU A 83 28.24 12.93 -16.38
C LEU A 83 27.60 11.53 -16.34
N LYS A 84 28.15 10.58 -17.09
CA LYS A 84 27.70 9.17 -17.07
C LYS A 84 28.01 8.49 -15.74
N THR A 85 29.16 8.74 -15.13
CA THR A 85 29.48 8.21 -13.79
C THR A 85 28.57 8.82 -12.74
N THR A 86 28.35 10.14 -12.78
CA THR A 86 27.46 10.83 -11.84
C THR A 86 26.02 10.32 -11.91
N ILE A 87 25.51 10.07 -13.13
CA ILE A 87 24.18 9.45 -13.31
C ILE A 87 24.16 8.01 -12.77
N SER A 88 25.22 7.24 -13.02
CA SER A 88 25.33 5.87 -12.50
C SER A 88 25.30 5.84 -10.97
N ASP A 89 26.10 6.69 -10.33
CA ASP A 89 26.16 6.79 -8.87
C ASP A 89 24.81 7.24 -8.28
N GLY A 90 24.11 8.16 -8.95
CA GLY A 90 22.76 8.58 -8.57
C GLY A 90 21.72 7.46 -8.68
N LEU A 91 21.80 6.63 -9.73
CA LEU A 91 20.92 5.47 -9.90
C LEU A 91 21.19 4.39 -8.85
N ASP A 92 22.45 4.14 -8.52
CA ASP A 92 22.85 3.19 -7.48
C ASP A 92 22.37 3.65 -6.09
N HIS A 93 22.49 4.95 -5.79
CA HIS A 93 21.95 5.52 -4.56
C HIS A 93 20.43 5.41 -4.47
N LEU A 94 19.71 5.72 -5.55
CA LEU A 94 18.25 5.54 -5.60
C LEU A 94 17.84 4.08 -5.40
N LYS A 95 18.58 3.14 -5.97
CA LYS A 95 18.31 1.71 -5.79
C LYS A 95 18.44 1.28 -4.34
N ILE A 96 19.51 1.69 -3.66
CA ILE A 96 19.72 1.39 -2.23
C ILE A 96 18.60 2.00 -1.37
N LEU A 97 18.18 3.23 -1.66
CA LEU A 97 17.06 3.86 -0.96
C LEU A 97 15.75 3.11 -1.20
N LEU A 98 15.46 2.71 -2.44
CA LEU A 98 14.26 1.97 -2.77
C LEU A 98 14.23 0.58 -2.12
N GLU A 99 15.36 -0.11 -2.03
CA GLU A 99 15.48 -1.37 -1.29
C GLU A 99 15.23 -1.15 0.21
N THR A 100 15.86 -0.13 0.79
CA THR A 100 15.70 0.21 2.22
C THR A 100 14.26 0.61 2.56
N ILE A 101 13.60 1.39 1.68
CA ILE A 101 12.20 1.79 1.84
C ILE A 101 11.30 0.57 1.61
N GLY A 102 11.59 -0.25 0.60
CA GLY A 102 10.85 -1.48 0.30
C GLY A 102 10.77 -2.41 1.50
N ASP A 103 11.90 -2.61 2.20
CA ASP A 103 11.95 -3.47 3.40
C ASP A 103 11.10 -2.94 4.56
N LYS A 104 11.03 -1.62 4.74
CA LYS A 104 10.32 -0.98 5.88
C LYS A 104 8.88 -0.61 5.55
N PHE A 105 8.54 -0.49 4.28
CA PHE A 105 7.25 0.03 3.82
C PHE A 105 6.08 -0.80 4.35
N GLU A 106 6.17 -2.12 4.32
CA GLU A 106 5.07 -2.98 4.78
C GLU A 106 4.79 -2.81 6.28
N GLN A 107 5.84 -2.66 7.10
CA GLN A 107 5.69 -2.41 8.54
C GLN A 107 5.06 -1.05 8.82
N TRP A 108 5.48 -0.01 8.09
CA TRP A 108 4.92 1.34 8.22
C TRP A 108 3.46 1.37 7.79
N ASN A 109 3.13 0.73 6.68
CA ASN A 109 1.77 0.65 6.17
C ASN A 109 0.84 -0.05 7.17
N LEU A 110 1.29 -1.17 7.75
CA LEU A 110 0.56 -1.87 8.83
C LEU A 110 0.32 -0.96 10.04
N LYS A 111 1.33 -0.21 10.47
CA LYS A 111 1.22 0.70 11.61
C LYS A 111 0.23 1.84 11.33
N ILE A 112 0.32 2.47 10.16
CA ILE A 112 -0.57 3.55 9.75
C ILE A 112 -2.03 3.07 9.64
N ARG A 113 -2.27 1.88 9.08
CA ARG A 113 -3.62 1.29 8.99
C ARG A 113 -4.22 1.02 10.36
N LYS A 114 -3.45 0.46 11.29
CA LYS A 114 -3.88 0.26 12.68
C LYS A 114 -4.23 1.58 13.35
N GLU A 115 -3.35 2.58 13.24
CA GLU A 115 -3.56 3.89 13.83
C GLU A 115 -4.80 4.59 13.26
N LYS A 116 -4.99 4.53 11.93
CA LYS A 116 -6.18 5.06 11.26
C LYS A 116 -7.46 4.37 11.76
N ALA A 117 -7.44 3.05 11.93
CA ALA A 117 -8.58 2.30 12.47
C ALA A 117 -8.89 2.73 13.92
N ILE A 118 -7.87 2.90 14.76
CA ILE A 118 -8.03 3.39 16.14
C ILE A 118 -8.69 4.78 16.13
N TYR A 119 -8.17 5.73 15.37
CA TYR A 119 -8.77 7.06 15.28
C TYR A 119 -10.18 7.05 14.72
N HIS A 120 -10.46 6.22 13.72
CA HIS A 120 -11.81 6.04 13.20
C HIS A 120 -12.76 5.53 14.28
N THR A 121 -12.33 4.54 15.08
CA THR A 121 -13.14 4.04 16.21
C THR A 121 -13.34 5.08 17.31
N LEU A 122 -12.29 5.85 17.66
CA LEU A 122 -12.39 6.93 18.64
C LEU A 122 -13.34 8.03 18.18
N ASN A 123 -13.39 8.30 16.88
CA ASN A 123 -14.30 9.30 16.30
C ASN A 123 -15.78 8.88 16.33
N MET A 124 -16.07 7.58 16.49
CA MET A 124 -17.44 7.09 16.71
C MET A 124 -17.88 7.20 18.18
N LEU A 125 -16.95 7.44 19.11
CA LEU A 125 -17.25 7.62 20.53
C LEU A 125 -17.73 9.05 20.80
N SER A 126 -18.64 9.19 21.77
CA SER A 126 -19.08 10.51 22.24
C SER A 126 -18.19 11.00 23.37
N LEU A 127 -18.03 12.32 23.48
CA LEU A 127 -17.38 12.94 24.63
C LEU A 127 -18.39 13.02 25.79
N ASP A 128 -17.95 12.62 26.97
CA ASP A 128 -18.71 12.80 28.20
C ASP A 128 -18.89 14.29 28.54
N VAL A 129 -19.89 14.62 29.37
CA VAL A 129 -20.22 15.99 29.83
C VAL A 129 -19.01 16.71 30.46
N THR A 130 -18.07 15.94 31.01
CA THR A 130 -16.83 16.45 31.61
C THR A 130 -15.70 16.72 30.62
N ASN A 131 -15.85 16.39 29.33
CA ASN A 131 -14.82 16.43 28.27
C ASN A 131 -13.50 15.69 28.60
N LYS A 132 -13.51 14.84 29.63
CA LYS A 132 -12.34 14.10 30.12
C LYS A 132 -12.43 12.60 29.87
N CYS A 133 -13.63 12.10 29.56
CA CYS A 133 -13.89 10.68 29.28
C CYS A 133 -14.58 10.55 27.92
N LEU A 134 -14.30 9.44 27.23
CA LEU A 134 -15.01 9.03 26.03
C LEU A 134 -16.02 7.94 26.41
N VAL A 135 -17.22 8.04 25.88
CA VAL A 135 -18.30 7.07 26.08
C VAL A 135 -18.62 6.43 24.73
N GLY A 136 -18.65 5.09 24.73
CA GLY A 136 -18.98 4.29 23.58
C GLY A 136 -20.06 3.29 23.91
N GLU A 137 -21.08 3.23 23.06
CA GLU A 137 -22.08 2.16 23.10
C GLU A 137 -21.82 1.22 21.92
N GLY A 138 -21.85 -0.08 22.19
CA GLY A 138 -21.54 -1.09 21.18
C GLY A 138 -22.10 -2.45 21.53
N TRP A 139 -22.28 -3.26 20.49
CA TRP A 139 -22.77 -4.62 20.63
C TRP A 139 -21.61 -5.58 20.92
N SER A 140 -21.74 -6.37 21.98
CA SER A 140 -20.79 -7.41 22.34
C SER A 140 -21.53 -8.71 22.65
N PRO A 141 -21.02 -9.87 22.19
CA PRO A 141 -21.62 -11.13 22.56
C PRO A 141 -21.39 -11.44 24.05
N LEU A 142 -22.39 -12.03 24.70
CA LEU A 142 -22.38 -12.31 26.15
C LEU A 142 -21.19 -13.16 26.61
N PHE A 143 -20.68 -14.04 25.74
CA PHE A 143 -19.53 -14.89 26.06
C PHE A 143 -18.19 -14.14 26.05
N ALA A 144 -18.07 -13.03 25.31
CA ALA A 144 -16.82 -12.27 25.17
C ALA A 144 -16.77 -11.07 26.11
N SER A 145 -17.87 -10.79 26.83
CA SER A 145 -17.91 -9.77 27.87
C SER A 145 -16.77 -9.89 28.91
N PRO A 146 -16.43 -11.08 29.44
CA PRO A 146 -15.31 -11.20 30.38
C PRO A 146 -13.95 -10.87 29.75
N GLU A 147 -13.71 -11.32 28.50
CA GLU A 147 -12.46 -11.05 27.78
C GLU A 147 -12.27 -9.54 27.53
N ILE A 148 -13.35 -8.83 27.18
CA ILE A 148 -13.33 -7.38 27.00
C ILE A 148 -13.04 -6.66 28.32
N GLN A 149 -13.66 -7.10 29.41
CA GLN A 149 -13.44 -6.51 30.73
C GLN A 149 -11.99 -6.70 31.19
N GLU A 150 -11.40 -7.88 30.98
CA GLU A 150 -10.00 -8.15 31.28
C GLU A 150 -9.06 -7.28 30.42
N ALA A 151 -9.30 -7.19 29.12
CA ALA A 151 -8.51 -6.36 28.22
C ALA A 151 -8.56 -4.86 28.61
N LEU A 152 -9.74 -4.37 29.03
CA LEU A 152 -9.92 -3.01 29.52
C LEU A 152 -9.21 -2.75 30.85
N GLN A 153 -9.15 -3.74 31.74
CA GLN A 153 -8.42 -3.66 33.00
C GLN A 153 -6.91 -3.66 32.74
N GLN A 154 -6.42 -4.54 31.88
CA GLN A 154 -5.01 -4.59 31.50
C GLN A 154 -4.55 -3.28 30.86
N ALA A 155 -5.34 -2.74 29.92
CA ALA A 155 -5.04 -1.46 29.30
C ALA A 155 -5.02 -0.28 30.30
N ALA A 156 -5.88 -0.31 31.33
CA ALA A 156 -5.88 0.72 32.38
C ALA A 156 -4.60 0.66 33.25
N VAL A 157 -4.13 -0.56 33.56
CA VAL A 157 -2.87 -0.79 34.30
C VAL A 157 -1.67 -0.33 33.46
N ASP A 158 -1.60 -0.73 32.20
CA ASP A 158 -0.50 -0.37 31.29
C ASP A 158 -0.42 1.15 31.06
N SER A 159 -1.57 1.83 31.07
CA SER A 159 -1.66 3.28 30.89
C SER A 159 -1.37 4.08 32.17
N ASN A 160 -1.20 3.41 33.32
CA ASN A 160 -1.02 4.01 34.64
C ASN A 160 -2.06 5.11 34.96
N SER A 161 -3.29 4.93 34.49
CA SER A 161 -4.38 5.89 34.65
C SER A 161 -5.00 5.78 36.04
N GLN A 162 -5.30 6.92 36.67
CA GLN A 162 -6.03 6.95 37.94
C GLN A 162 -7.53 6.68 37.77
N VAL A 163 -8.06 6.80 36.55
CA VAL A 163 -9.46 6.54 36.22
C VAL A 163 -9.54 5.14 35.63
N GLY A 164 -10.21 4.22 36.33
CA GLY A 164 -10.47 2.87 35.85
C GLY A 164 -11.45 2.88 34.67
N SER A 165 -11.30 1.92 33.77
CA SER A 165 -12.25 1.68 32.69
C SER A 165 -13.56 1.15 33.27
N ILE A 166 -14.67 1.82 32.96
CA ILE A 166 -16.01 1.42 33.42
C ILE A 166 -16.68 0.65 32.29
N PHE A 167 -17.04 -0.61 32.55
CA PHE A 167 -17.82 -1.44 31.62
C PHE A 167 -19.20 -1.68 32.23
N GLN A 168 -20.26 -1.23 31.56
CA GLN A 168 -21.64 -1.38 32.02
C GLN A 168 -22.50 -2.03 30.94
N VAL A 169 -23.24 -3.07 31.33
CA VAL A 169 -24.20 -3.74 30.45
C VAL A 169 -25.50 -2.92 30.42
N LEU A 170 -25.79 -2.32 29.27
CA LEU A 170 -27.02 -1.57 29.03
C LEU A 170 -28.13 -2.50 28.50
N ARG A 171 -29.37 -2.29 28.95
CA ARG A 171 -30.55 -2.98 28.41
C ARG A 171 -31.25 -2.07 27.41
N THR A 172 -31.16 -2.39 26.12
CA THR A 172 -31.88 -1.69 25.06
C THR A 172 -32.99 -2.57 24.46
N LYS A 173 -33.94 -1.95 23.76
CA LYS A 173 -34.98 -2.59 22.95
C LYS A 173 -34.58 -2.70 21.47
N ASP A 174 -33.45 -2.12 21.09
CA ASP A 174 -32.97 -2.17 19.71
C ASP A 174 -32.58 -3.60 19.33
N MET A 175 -32.72 -3.91 18.04
CA MET A 175 -32.39 -5.25 17.54
C MET A 175 -30.87 -5.43 17.51
N PRO A 176 -30.31 -6.39 18.27
CA PRO A 176 -28.88 -6.69 18.22
C PRO A 176 -28.49 -7.28 16.87
N PRO A 177 -27.21 -7.12 16.46
CA PRO A 177 -26.66 -7.77 15.28
C PRO A 177 -26.60 -9.30 15.47
N THR A 178 -26.66 -10.01 14.35
CA THR A 178 -26.49 -11.47 14.34
C THR A 178 -25.04 -11.86 14.22
N PHE A 179 -24.65 -12.88 15.00
CA PHE A 179 -23.29 -13.40 15.00
C PHE A 179 -23.33 -14.92 15.04
N PHE A 180 -22.78 -15.56 14.01
CA PHE A 180 -22.64 -17.01 13.93
C PHE A 180 -21.19 -17.43 14.16
N ARG A 181 -20.97 -18.30 15.15
CA ARG A 181 -19.67 -18.93 15.37
C ARG A 181 -19.45 -19.99 14.30
N THR A 182 -18.60 -19.68 13.32
CA THR A 182 -18.22 -20.62 12.26
C THR A 182 -16.84 -21.21 12.49
N ASN A 183 -16.68 -22.49 12.18
CA ASN A 183 -15.39 -23.16 12.00
C ASN A 183 -14.96 -23.07 10.52
N LYS A 184 -13.68 -23.34 10.21
CA LYS A 184 -13.09 -23.28 8.87
C LYS A 184 -13.94 -23.95 7.78
N PHE A 185 -14.55 -25.08 8.10
CA PHE A 185 -15.44 -25.81 7.18
C PHE A 185 -16.78 -25.08 6.97
N THR A 186 -17.41 -24.64 8.05
CA THR A 186 -18.74 -24.00 8.01
C THR A 186 -18.71 -22.56 7.49
N THR A 187 -17.56 -21.89 7.53
CA THR A 187 -17.42 -20.50 7.06
C THR A 187 -17.78 -20.37 5.58
N ALA A 188 -17.33 -21.30 4.73
CA ALA A 188 -17.64 -21.28 3.30
C ALA A 188 -19.16 -21.38 3.03
N PHE A 189 -19.86 -22.26 3.75
CA PHE A 189 -21.31 -22.39 3.62
C PHE A 189 -22.05 -21.19 4.21
N GLN A 190 -21.53 -20.61 5.30
CA GLN A 190 -22.12 -19.41 5.90
C GLN A 190 -22.00 -18.22 4.95
N GLU A 191 -20.85 -18.01 4.31
CA GLU A 191 -20.66 -16.95 3.31
C GLU A 191 -21.64 -17.09 2.12
N ILE A 192 -21.89 -18.33 1.66
CA ILE A 192 -22.89 -18.59 0.61
C ILE A 192 -24.29 -18.17 1.07
N VAL A 193 -24.68 -18.52 2.29
CA VAL A 193 -25.99 -18.18 2.84
C VAL A 193 -26.13 -16.67 3.11
N ASP A 194 -25.11 -16.05 3.70
CA ASP A 194 -25.08 -14.63 4.02
C ASP A 194 -25.13 -13.76 2.74
N ALA A 195 -24.63 -14.27 1.61
CA ALA A 195 -24.76 -13.61 0.31
C ALA A 195 -26.22 -13.50 -0.19
N TYR A 196 -27.10 -14.43 0.22
CA TYR A 196 -28.54 -14.33 -0.07
C TYR A 196 -29.25 -13.40 0.92
N GLY A 197 -28.80 -13.37 2.17
CA GLY A 197 -29.31 -12.47 3.19
C GLY A 197 -28.91 -12.91 4.58
N VAL A 198 -28.70 -11.92 5.45
CA VAL A 198 -28.36 -12.16 6.86
C VAL A 198 -29.64 -12.46 7.64
N ALA A 199 -29.65 -13.59 8.35
CA ALA A 199 -30.77 -14.00 9.20
C ALA A 199 -31.03 -12.99 10.33
N LYS A 200 -32.28 -12.90 10.79
CA LYS A 200 -32.67 -12.03 11.90
C LYS A 200 -32.13 -12.56 13.24
N TYR A 201 -32.10 -11.67 14.23
CA TYR A 201 -31.68 -12.04 15.57
C TYR A 201 -32.54 -13.17 16.16
N GLN A 202 -31.88 -14.20 16.66
CA GLN A 202 -32.47 -15.44 17.18
C GLN A 202 -33.30 -16.25 16.15
N GLU A 203 -33.09 -16.03 14.86
CA GLU A 203 -33.62 -16.90 13.81
C GLU A 203 -32.79 -18.18 13.67
N ALA A 204 -33.44 -19.27 13.22
CA ALA A 204 -32.74 -20.52 12.95
C ALA A 204 -31.75 -20.35 11.80
N ASN A 205 -30.50 -20.75 11.98
CA ASN A 205 -29.47 -20.61 10.94
C ASN A 205 -29.70 -21.63 9.81
N PRO A 206 -30.03 -21.19 8.58
CA PRO A 206 -30.27 -22.10 7.46
C PRO A 206 -28.99 -22.80 6.98
N THR A 207 -27.80 -22.25 7.27
CA THR A 207 -26.50 -22.83 6.90
C THR A 207 -26.35 -24.28 7.35
N VAL A 208 -26.88 -24.65 8.52
CA VAL A 208 -26.79 -26.02 9.03
C VAL A 208 -27.48 -27.02 8.09
N PHE A 209 -28.62 -26.63 7.50
CA PHE A 209 -29.32 -27.44 6.52
C PHE A 209 -28.59 -27.41 5.17
N THR A 210 -28.14 -26.23 4.74
CA THR A 210 -27.42 -26.03 3.47
C THR A 210 -26.17 -26.90 3.36
N ILE A 211 -25.44 -27.13 4.45
CA ILE A 211 -24.23 -27.99 4.46
C ILE A 211 -24.51 -29.40 3.90
N VAL A 212 -25.71 -29.94 4.13
CA VAL A 212 -26.08 -31.29 3.67
C VAL A 212 -26.86 -31.23 2.37
N THR A 213 -27.85 -30.33 2.27
CA THR A 213 -28.76 -30.29 1.13
C THR A 213 -28.08 -29.75 -0.12
N PHE A 214 -27.15 -28.80 0.00
CA PHE A 214 -26.47 -28.20 -1.14
C PHE A 214 -25.58 -29.20 -1.89
N PRO A 215 -24.64 -29.92 -1.25
CA PRO A 215 -23.85 -30.94 -1.95
C PRO A 215 -24.72 -32.10 -2.47
N PHE A 216 -25.80 -32.45 -1.77
CA PHE A 216 -26.72 -33.50 -2.22
C PHE A 216 -27.45 -33.10 -3.51
N MET A 217 -28.04 -31.91 -3.56
CA MET A 217 -28.71 -31.40 -4.77
C MET A 217 -27.71 -31.23 -5.91
N PHE A 218 -26.49 -30.77 -5.62
CA PHE A 218 -25.40 -30.71 -6.59
C PHE A 218 -25.08 -32.09 -7.16
N ALA A 219 -24.95 -33.12 -6.31
CA ALA A 219 -24.67 -34.49 -6.73
C ALA A 219 -25.77 -35.09 -7.62
N VAL A 220 -27.05 -34.82 -7.32
CA VAL A 220 -28.18 -35.25 -8.16
C VAL A 220 -28.14 -34.58 -9.54
N MET A 221 -27.82 -33.29 -9.60
CA MET A 221 -27.76 -32.54 -10.86
C MET A 221 -26.54 -32.91 -11.73
N PHE A 222 -25.41 -33.20 -11.10
CA PHE A 222 -24.13 -33.52 -11.77
C PHE A 222 -23.86 -35.02 -11.90
N GLY A 223 -24.88 -35.89 -11.80
CA GLY A 223 -24.84 -37.35 -11.58
C GLY A 223 -24.07 -38.23 -12.58
N ASP A 224 -22.81 -37.88 -12.86
CA ASP A 224 -21.82 -38.61 -13.64
C ASP A 224 -20.63 -38.92 -12.72
N TRP A 225 -20.29 -40.21 -12.65
CA TRP A 225 -19.22 -40.71 -11.81
C TRP A 225 -17.83 -40.22 -12.24
N GLY A 226 -17.61 -40.02 -13.54
CA GLY A 226 -16.33 -39.55 -14.09
C GLY A 226 -16.05 -38.10 -13.66
N HIS A 227 -17.02 -37.22 -13.85
CA HIS A 227 -16.93 -35.82 -13.43
C HIS A 227 -16.81 -35.70 -11.89
N GLY A 228 -17.52 -36.53 -11.13
CA GLY A 228 -17.41 -36.57 -9.67
C GLY A 228 -16.00 -36.91 -9.17
N ILE A 229 -15.32 -37.88 -9.79
CA ILE A 229 -13.93 -38.23 -9.44
C ILE A 229 -12.96 -37.10 -9.78
N CYS A 230 -13.12 -36.45 -10.94
CA CYS A 230 -12.30 -35.29 -11.32
C CYS A 230 -12.45 -34.13 -10.33
N LEU A 231 -13.68 -33.81 -9.89
CA LEU A 231 -13.95 -32.79 -8.87
C LEU A 231 -13.32 -33.16 -7.53
N LEU A 232 -13.44 -34.41 -7.09
CA LEU A 232 -12.82 -34.89 -5.85
C LEU A 232 -11.30 -34.72 -5.89
N LEU A 233 -10.65 -35.11 -6.99
CA LEU A 233 -9.19 -34.97 -7.16
C LEU A 233 -8.76 -33.49 -7.14
N ALA A 234 -9.50 -32.63 -7.83
CA ALA A 234 -9.22 -31.19 -7.85
C ALA A 234 -9.39 -30.55 -6.47
N THR A 235 -10.48 -30.85 -5.76
CA THR A 235 -10.73 -30.34 -4.40
C THR A 235 -9.70 -30.88 -3.41
N MET A 236 -9.34 -32.16 -3.48
CA MET A 236 -8.31 -32.75 -2.63
C MET A 236 -6.95 -32.06 -2.84
N TYR A 237 -6.58 -31.79 -4.10
CA TYR A 237 -5.36 -31.06 -4.43
C TYR A 237 -5.34 -29.64 -3.82
N LEU A 238 -6.47 -28.93 -3.84
CA LEU A 238 -6.59 -27.60 -3.22
C LEU A 238 -6.47 -27.66 -1.70
N ILE A 239 -7.11 -28.63 -1.05
CA ILE A 239 -7.04 -28.82 0.41
C ILE A 239 -5.59 -29.12 0.84
N LEU A 240 -4.89 -29.99 0.12
CA LEU A 240 -3.47 -30.30 0.41
C LEU A 240 -2.57 -29.07 0.28
N ARG A 241 -2.91 -28.12 -0.59
CA ARG A 241 -2.15 -26.87 -0.81
C ARG A 241 -2.68 -25.68 -0.02
N GLU A 242 -3.67 -25.85 0.85
CA GLU A 242 -4.30 -24.77 1.63
C GLU A 242 -3.24 -23.90 2.34
N LYS A 243 -2.29 -24.52 3.04
CA LYS A 243 -1.25 -23.78 3.81
C LYS A 243 -0.34 -22.92 2.93
N LYS A 244 -0.04 -23.38 1.72
CA LYS A 244 0.79 -22.63 0.77
C LYS A 244 0.00 -21.45 0.19
N LEU A 245 -1.29 -21.65 -0.10
CA LEU A 245 -2.20 -20.62 -0.62
C LEU A 245 -2.60 -19.60 0.45
N SER A 246 -2.74 -20.02 1.71
CA SER A 246 -3.05 -19.14 2.83
C SER A 246 -1.91 -18.18 3.12
N SER A 247 -0.65 -18.61 2.96
CA SER A 247 0.52 -17.74 3.12
C SER A 247 0.55 -16.60 2.10
N GLN A 248 0.08 -16.85 0.88
CA GLN A 248 0.07 -15.86 -0.20
C GLN A 248 -1.15 -14.92 -0.08
N SER A 249 -2.29 -15.44 0.37
CA SER A 249 -3.49 -14.64 0.61
C SER A 249 -3.49 -13.88 1.96
N GLY A 250 -2.69 -14.29 2.94
CA GLY A 250 -2.50 -13.50 4.17
C GLY A 250 -1.85 -12.14 3.88
N ILE A 251 -0.89 -12.12 2.96
CA ILE A 251 -0.25 -10.89 2.44
C ILE A 251 -1.27 -10.05 1.65
N SER A 252 -2.17 -10.69 0.88
CA SER A 252 -3.21 -10.01 0.11
C SER A 252 -4.40 -9.49 0.96
N LYS A 253 -4.77 -10.20 2.03
CA LYS A 253 -5.85 -9.79 2.95
C LYS A 253 -5.41 -8.68 3.90
N ILE A 254 -4.13 -8.61 4.26
CA ILE A 254 -3.57 -7.43 4.94
C ILE A 254 -3.61 -6.20 4.03
N THR A 255 -3.47 -6.38 2.71
CA THR A 255 -3.49 -5.29 1.73
C THR A 255 -4.90 -4.89 1.28
N HIS A 256 -5.89 -5.79 1.28
CA HIS A 256 -7.26 -5.50 0.84
C HIS A 256 -8.37 -5.53 1.92
N GLY A 257 -8.16 -6.16 3.08
CA GLY A 257 -9.21 -6.42 4.09
C GLY A 257 -9.47 -5.31 5.11
N LEU A 258 -8.92 -4.10 4.91
CA LEU A 258 -9.14 -2.92 5.74
C LEU A 258 -9.39 -1.66 4.87
N VAL A 259 -10.05 -1.86 3.73
CA VAL A 259 -10.67 -0.79 2.93
C VAL A 259 -12.17 -0.84 3.16
#